data_AF-A0A966QDH7-F1
#
_entry.id   AF-A0A966QDH7-F1
#
_cell.length_a   1.000
_cell.length_b   1.000
_cell.length_c   1.000
_cell.angle_alpha   90.00
_cell.angle_beta   90.00
_cell.angle_gamma   90.00
#
_symmetry.space_group_name_H-M   'P 1'
#
loop_
_entity.id
_entity.type
_entity.pdbx_description
1 polymer ?
#
loop_
_entity_poly.entity_id
_entity_poly.type
_entity_poly.pdbx_seq_one_letter_code
_entity_poly.pdbx_strand_id
1 'polypeptide(L)'
;MCSGWLERDLNLQALQRLQEDPFHLCHEQLRQQLFGNGPYGHDPLGLAPQLASIKPDQLKQAALHLPQACAQLVVAGDPEASLLERCQARFGQWSAAAVPEQSVAPNPARSLALLAVDTEQAVLMLGFRTVGLAHGDALPLRLLQVHLGVGMSSRLFQLMREELGLAYDVGTDLPARRRDSPFVWHLSTGAERLPEAMDALYGEWQALGQAPLAEAALALAKAKLRGQEALGRETGSQRADRLALLLSHGLPADHNERALERLASIGPEQVQAVAQRWLLEPSLSVCGPASALAQAQKHWDQCWVQAPAPVL
;
A
#
# COMPACT_ATOMS: atom_id res chain seq x y z
N MET A 1 -18.40 1.46 33.14
CA MET A 1 -18.13 0.04 32.79
C MET A 1 -18.79 -0.41 31.48
N CYS A 2 -19.64 0.39 30.81
CA CYS A 2 -20.31 -0.01 29.56
C CYS A 2 -19.57 0.33 28.24
N SER A 3 -18.54 1.18 28.25
CA SER A 3 -17.92 1.68 27.01
C SER A 3 -17.06 0.65 26.27
N GLY A 4 -16.33 -0.23 26.97
CA GLY A 4 -15.44 -1.19 26.32
C GLY A 4 -16.16 -2.26 25.50
N TRP A 5 -17.39 -2.60 25.87
CA TRP A 5 -18.22 -3.54 25.12
C TRP A 5 -18.81 -2.90 23.86
N LEU A 6 -19.22 -1.63 23.96
CA LEU A 6 -19.71 -0.86 22.81
C LEU A 6 -18.64 -0.71 21.72
N GLU A 7 -17.42 -0.32 22.07
CA GLU A 7 -16.32 -0.16 21.08
C GLU A 7 -15.98 -1.48 20.39
N ARG A 8 -16.00 -2.60 21.12
CA ARG A 8 -15.79 -3.92 20.54
C ARG A 8 -16.88 -4.26 19.53
N ASP A 9 -18.14 -4.04 19.89
CA ASP A 9 -19.27 -4.36 19.03
C ASP A 9 -19.30 -3.45 17.78
N LEU A 10 -18.93 -2.17 17.91
CA LEU A 10 -18.77 -1.24 16.78
C LEU A 10 -17.67 -1.68 15.81
N ASN A 11 -16.52 -2.14 16.32
CA ASN A 11 -15.43 -2.65 15.48
C ASN A 11 -15.81 -3.97 14.78
N LEU A 12 -16.54 -4.86 15.46
CA LEU A 12 -17.05 -6.09 14.84
C LEU A 12 -18.07 -5.79 13.73
N GLN A 13 -18.96 -4.83 13.95
CA GLN A 13 -19.88 -4.35 12.91
C GLN A 13 -19.12 -3.69 11.75
N ALA A 14 -18.05 -2.94 12.02
CA ALA A 14 -17.22 -2.36 10.97
C ALA A 14 -16.55 -3.45 10.12
N LEU A 15 -15.96 -4.48 10.74
CA LEU A 15 -15.42 -5.64 10.04
C LEU A 15 -16.49 -6.37 9.22
N GLN A 16 -17.69 -6.53 9.76
CA GLN A 16 -18.79 -7.16 9.03
C GLN A 16 -19.19 -6.36 7.79
N ARG A 17 -19.29 -5.03 7.88
CA ARG A 17 -19.57 -4.17 6.72
C ARG A 17 -18.50 -4.26 5.64
N LEU A 18 -17.23 -4.42 6.04
CA LEU A 18 -16.13 -4.59 5.10
C LEU A 18 -16.23 -5.90 4.29
N GLN A 19 -16.92 -6.91 4.81
CA GLN A 19 -17.16 -8.16 4.08
C GLN A 19 -18.23 -8.01 2.97
N GLU A 20 -18.92 -6.89 2.89
CA GLU A 20 -19.89 -6.57 1.83
C GLU A 20 -19.24 -5.79 0.68
N ASP A 21 -17.97 -5.39 0.80
CA ASP A 21 -17.22 -4.63 -0.21
C ASP A 21 -16.26 -5.55 -0.99
N PRO A 22 -16.52 -5.82 -2.28
CA PRO A 22 -15.64 -6.63 -3.13
C PRO A 22 -14.21 -6.09 -3.22
N PHE A 23 -14.03 -4.77 -3.14
CA PHE A 23 -12.70 -4.15 -3.18
C PHE A 23 -11.92 -4.47 -1.92
N HIS A 24 -12.56 -4.36 -0.75
CA HIS A 24 -11.97 -4.76 0.52
C HIS A 24 -11.62 -6.25 0.55
N LEU A 25 -12.54 -7.12 0.14
CA LEU A 25 -12.32 -8.56 0.08
C LEU A 25 -11.13 -8.92 -0.82
N CYS A 26 -11.03 -8.28 -2.00
CA CYS A 26 -9.93 -8.48 -2.93
C CYS A 26 -8.59 -8.04 -2.32
N HIS A 27 -8.59 -6.90 -1.62
CA HIS A 27 -7.41 -6.39 -0.93
C HIS A 27 -7.02 -7.25 0.28
N GLU A 28 -7.98 -7.79 1.04
CA GLU A 28 -7.74 -8.72 2.14
C GLU A 28 -7.07 -10.01 1.63
N GLN A 29 -7.62 -10.59 0.56
CA GLN A 29 -7.05 -11.77 -0.08
C GLN A 29 -5.62 -11.52 -0.59
N LEU A 30 -5.38 -10.38 -1.25
CA LEU A 30 -4.05 -10.01 -1.73
C LEU A 30 -3.07 -9.79 -0.56
N ARG A 31 -3.51 -9.14 0.51
CA ARG A 31 -2.69 -8.92 1.71
C ARG A 31 -2.23 -10.24 2.32
N GLN A 32 -3.11 -11.24 2.38
CA GLN A 32 -2.79 -12.58 2.85
C GLN A 32 -1.79 -13.29 1.91
N GLN A 33 -1.92 -13.16 0.59
CA GLN A 33 -0.93 -13.70 -0.36
C GLN A 33 0.46 -13.07 -0.14
N LEU A 34 0.52 -11.75 0.10
CA LEU A 34 1.78 -11.02 0.21
C LEU A 34 2.48 -11.20 1.57
N PHE A 35 1.71 -11.25 2.66
CA PHE A 35 2.26 -11.17 4.03
C PHE A 35 1.90 -12.37 4.93
N GLY A 36 1.02 -13.27 4.49
CA GLY A 36 0.58 -14.45 5.23
C GLY A 36 0.13 -14.11 6.65
N ASN A 37 0.57 -14.91 7.63
CA ASN A 37 0.28 -14.67 9.05
C ASN A 37 1.21 -13.64 9.73
N GLY A 38 1.97 -12.86 8.94
CA GLY A 38 2.86 -11.83 9.45
C GLY A 38 2.12 -10.61 10.00
N PRO A 39 2.83 -9.65 10.63
CA PRO A 39 2.24 -8.45 11.24
C PRO A 39 1.49 -7.53 10.27
N TYR A 40 1.71 -7.72 8.97
CA TYR A 40 1.11 -6.96 7.89
C TYR A 40 0.05 -7.74 7.10
N GLY A 41 -0.22 -8.98 7.50
CA GLY A 41 -1.14 -9.89 6.83
C GLY A 41 -2.60 -9.76 7.23
N HIS A 42 -2.91 -9.12 8.35
CA HIS A 42 -4.28 -8.94 8.82
C HIS A 42 -4.82 -7.52 8.59
N ASP A 43 -6.12 -7.34 8.77
CA ASP A 43 -6.75 -6.03 8.71
C ASP A 43 -6.31 -5.13 9.89
N PRO A 44 -6.14 -3.80 9.73
CA PRO A 44 -5.73 -2.93 10.82
C PRO A 44 -6.77 -2.85 11.94
N LEU A 45 -8.05 -3.15 11.65
CA LEU A 45 -9.07 -3.28 12.68
C LEU A 45 -8.87 -4.54 13.54
N GLY A 46 -8.11 -5.52 13.05
CA GLY A 46 -7.76 -6.76 13.74
C GLY A 46 -8.48 -7.99 13.17
N LEU A 47 -8.39 -9.11 13.90
CA LEU A 47 -9.03 -10.37 13.52
C LEU A 47 -10.32 -10.58 14.32
N ALA A 48 -11.47 -10.74 13.66
CA ALA A 48 -12.77 -10.82 14.32
C ALA A 48 -12.82 -11.83 15.51
N PRO A 49 -12.26 -13.05 15.43
CA PRO A 49 -12.24 -13.97 16.57
C PRO A 49 -11.42 -13.45 17.76
N GLN A 50 -10.34 -12.71 17.51
CA GLN A 50 -9.50 -12.12 18.55
C GLN A 50 -10.18 -10.91 19.18
N LEU A 51 -10.80 -10.03 18.37
CA LEU A 51 -11.62 -8.92 18.88
C LEU A 51 -12.78 -9.41 19.73
N ALA A 52 -13.47 -10.47 19.32
CA ALA A 52 -14.60 -11.02 20.07
C ALA A 52 -14.17 -11.57 21.45
N SER A 53 -12.94 -12.09 21.56
CA SER A 53 -12.41 -12.70 22.79
C SER A 53 -11.59 -11.76 23.67
N ILE A 54 -11.30 -10.53 23.20
CA ILE A 54 -10.46 -9.58 23.93
C ILE A 54 -11.10 -9.17 25.26
N LYS A 55 -10.29 -9.16 26.32
CA LYS A 55 -10.72 -8.81 27.69
C LYS A 55 -10.18 -7.45 28.10
N PRO A 56 -10.91 -6.68 28.93
CA PRO A 56 -10.44 -5.37 29.41
C PRO A 56 -9.06 -5.39 30.07
N ASP A 57 -8.71 -6.46 30.80
CA ASP A 57 -7.39 -6.52 31.46
C ASP A 57 -6.24 -6.74 30.47
N GLN A 58 -6.48 -7.40 29.33
CA GLN A 58 -5.51 -7.50 28.23
C GLN A 58 -5.27 -6.13 27.60
N LEU A 59 -6.33 -5.33 27.42
CA LEU A 59 -6.22 -3.95 26.92
C LEU A 59 -5.46 -3.06 27.91
N LYS A 60 -5.75 -3.16 29.21
CA LYS A 60 -4.99 -2.42 30.24
C LYS A 60 -3.52 -2.80 30.22
N GLN A 61 -3.22 -4.10 30.13
CA GLN A 61 -1.84 -4.57 30.06
C GLN A 61 -1.14 -4.06 28.79
N ALA A 62 -1.79 -4.15 27.63
CA ALA A 62 -1.26 -3.60 26.38
C ALA A 62 -1.04 -2.08 26.47
N ALA A 63 -1.95 -1.34 27.11
CA ALA A 63 -1.83 0.10 27.30
C ALA A 63 -0.61 0.51 28.15
N LEU A 64 -0.19 -0.32 29.10
CA LEU A 64 1.05 -0.09 29.88
C LEU A 64 2.31 -0.14 28.99
N HIS A 65 2.24 -0.83 27.85
CA HIS A 65 3.34 -0.95 26.88
C HIS A 65 3.26 0.08 25.74
N LEU A 66 2.16 0.82 25.58
CA LEU A 66 2.04 1.87 24.55
C LEU A 66 3.10 2.99 24.69
N PRO A 67 3.43 3.50 25.89
CA PRO A 67 4.50 4.49 26.05
C PRO A 67 5.88 3.97 25.59
N GLN A 68 6.07 2.66 25.66
CA GLN A 68 7.32 1.99 25.29
C GLN A 68 7.47 1.80 23.78
N ALA A 69 6.49 2.21 22.95
CA ALA A 69 6.46 1.91 21.52
C ALA A 69 6.87 3.06 20.58
N CYS A 70 7.71 4.01 21.02
CA CYS A 70 8.10 5.22 20.27
C CYS A 70 6.99 6.27 20.15
N ALA A 71 6.49 6.79 21.28
CA ALA A 71 5.58 7.93 21.28
C ALA A 71 6.29 9.20 20.82
N GLN A 72 5.66 9.95 19.91
CA GLN A 72 6.20 11.19 19.36
C GLN A 72 5.13 12.28 19.42
N LEU A 73 5.52 13.44 19.93
CA LEU A 73 4.69 14.64 19.92
C LEU A 73 5.25 15.62 18.89
N VAL A 74 4.46 15.90 17.86
CA VAL A 74 4.83 16.82 16.78
C VAL A 74 3.93 18.04 16.83
N VAL A 75 4.55 19.22 16.77
CA VAL A 75 3.86 20.51 16.72
C VAL A 75 4.37 21.28 15.51
N ALA A 76 3.47 21.81 14.70
CA ALA A 76 3.80 22.64 13.55
C ALA A 76 2.94 23.90 13.53
N GLY A 77 3.54 25.04 13.19
CA GLY A 77 2.92 26.35 13.24
C GLY A 77 3.81 27.34 13.99
N ASP A 78 3.18 28.24 14.74
CA ASP A 78 3.84 29.22 15.60
C ASP A 78 3.56 28.89 17.08
N PRO A 79 4.24 27.88 17.66
CA PRO A 79 4.03 27.51 19.04
C PRO A 79 4.58 28.59 19.98
N GLU A 80 3.86 28.90 21.05
CA GLU A 80 4.36 29.77 22.10
C GLU A 80 5.64 29.20 22.75
N ALA A 81 6.53 30.10 23.20
CA ALA A 81 7.85 29.72 23.72
C ALA A 81 7.77 28.74 24.92
N SER A 82 6.71 28.81 25.73
CA SER A 82 6.53 27.95 26.91
C SER A 82 6.00 26.56 26.59
N LEU A 83 5.53 26.29 25.36
CA LEU A 83 4.90 25.01 25.01
C LEU A 83 5.85 23.84 25.21
N LEU A 84 7.11 23.98 24.76
CA LEU A 84 8.10 22.91 24.86
C LEU A 84 8.35 22.51 26.31
N GLU A 85 8.50 23.49 27.21
CA GLU A 85 8.70 23.25 28.63
C GLU A 85 7.51 22.50 29.25
N ARG A 86 6.27 22.90 28.93
CA ARG A 86 5.07 22.19 29.40
C ARG A 86 4.97 20.76 28.87
N CYS A 87 5.32 20.56 27.60
CA CYS A 87 5.35 19.23 26.99
C CYS A 87 6.41 18.35 27.66
N GLN A 88 7.62 18.87 27.91
CA GLN A 88 8.67 18.14 28.62
C GLN A 88 8.28 17.83 30.06
N ALA A 89 7.67 18.78 30.78
CA ALA A 89 7.18 18.57 32.14
C ALA A 89 6.11 17.46 32.21
N ARG A 90 5.28 17.32 31.17
CA ARG A 90 4.18 16.34 31.14
C ARG A 90 4.59 14.97 30.57
N PHE A 91 5.42 14.96 29.53
CA PHE A 91 5.71 13.77 28.72
C PHE A 91 7.19 13.37 28.74
N GLY A 92 8.09 14.15 29.33
CA GLY A 92 9.54 13.89 29.29
C GLY A 92 10.00 12.61 29.98
N GLN A 93 9.14 11.99 30.81
CA GLN A 93 9.39 10.70 31.45
C GLN A 93 8.97 9.51 30.58
N TRP A 94 8.32 9.73 29.43
CA TRP A 94 8.01 8.65 28.50
C TRP A 94 9.29 8.15 27.82
N SER A 95 9.63 6.90 28.11
CA SER A 95 10.78 6.22 27.50
C SER A 95 10.31 5.26 26.42
N ALA A 96 10.95 5.35 25.25
CA ALA A 96 10.78 4.38 24.19
C ALA A 96 11.59 3.12 24.50
N ALA A 97 10.99 1.95 24.32
CA ALA A 97 11.67 0.67 24.23
C ALA A 97 11.89 0.30 22.75
N ALA A 98 12.90 -0.52 22.51
CA ALA A 98 13.10 -1.10 21.19
C ALA A 98 11.93 -2.03 20.85
N VAL A 99 11.30 -1.79 19.70
CA VAL A 99 10.33 -2.73 19.13
C VAL A 99 11.13 -3.93 18.59
N PRO A 100 10.83 -5.17 19.03
CA PRO A 100 11.54 -6.34 18.53
C PRO A 100 11.48 -6.42 17.00
N GLU A 101 12.61 -6.76 16.39
CA GLU A 101 12.61 -7.19 15.00
C GLU A 101 11.82 -8.49 14.89
N GLN A 102 10.87 -8.53 13.96
CA GLN A 102 10.15 -9.75 13.63
C GLN A 102 10.72 -10.28 12.32
N SER A 103 10.80 -11.60 12.21
CA SER A 103 11.25 -12.24 10.99
C SER A 103 10.34 -11.86 9.84
N VAL A 104 10.98 -11.58 8.72
CA VAL A 104 10.36 -11.23 7.46
C VAL A 104 10.18 -12.54 6.71
N ALA A 105 8.93 -12.94 6.40
CA ALA A 105 8.70 -14.10 5.54
C ALA A 105 9.37 -13.85 4.18
N PRO A 106 9.85 -14.90 3.47
CA PRO A 106 10.40 -14.72 2.12
C PRO A 106 9.38 -14.05 1.20
N ASN A 107 9.86 -13.41 0.13
CA ASN A 107 8.97 -12.86 -0.89
C ASN A 107 8.12 -13.99 -1.47
N PRO A 108 6.80 -13.76 -1.64
CA PRO A 108 5.93 -14.77 -2.22
C PRO A 108 6.34 -15.04 -3.67
N ALA A 109 6.20 -16.30 -4.10
CA ALA A 109 6.18 -16.62 -5.52
C ALA A 109 4.89 -16.09 -6.17
N ARG A 110 4.84 -16.08 -7.51
CA ARG A 110 3.59 -15.84 -8.24
C ARG A 110 2.44 -16.67 -7.70
N SER A 111 1.31 -16.02 -7.44
CA SER A 111 0.13 -16.70 -6.90
C SER A 111 -1.15 -16.07 -7.41
N LEU A 112 -2.20 -16.89 -7.53
CA LEU A 112 -3.56 -16.46 -7.81
C LEU A 112 -4.44 -16.81 -6.62
N ALA A 113 -5.32 -15.89 -6.26
CA ALA A 113 -6.43 -16.15 -5.38
C ALA A 113 -7.71 -15.61 -6.02
N LEU A 114 -8.79 -16.37 -5.86
CA LEU A 114 -10.10 -16.07 -6.44
C LEU A 114 -11.13 -16.13 -5.32
N LEU A 115 -12.07 -15.18 -5.30
CA LEU A 115 -13.19 -15.18 -4.36
C LEU A 115 -14.51 -14.89 -5.08
N ALA A 116 -15.44 -15.84 -5.00
CA ALA A 116 -16.77 -15.68 -5.56
C ALA A 116 -17.57 -14.67 -4.75
N VAL A 117 -18.01 -13.60 -5.40
CA VAL A 117 -18.89 -12.57 -4.83
C VAL A 117 -20.03 -12.30 -5.81
N ASP A 118 -21.25 -12.26 -5.30
CA ASP A 118 -22.46 -12.04 -6.11
C ASP A 118 -22.55 -10.57 -6.54
N THR A 119 -21.97 -10.28 -7.70
CA THR A 119 -21.77 -8.92 -8.24
C THR A 119 -21.75 -8.96 -9.76
N GLU A 120 -22.14 -7.85 -10.40
CA GLU A 120 -22.05 -7.66 -11.85
C GLU A 120 -20.63 -7.26 -12.31
N GLN A 121 -19.82 -6.75 -11.38
CA GLN A 121 -18.45 -6.32 -11.62
C GLN A 121 -17.45 -7.30 -11.01
N ALA A 122 -16.28 -7.41 -11.64
CA ALA A 122 -15.12 -8.06 -11.06
C ALA A 122 -14.09 -7.01 -10.62
N VAL A 123 -13.49 -7.22 -9.45
CA VAL A 123 -12.36 -6.45 -8.95
C VAL A 123 -11.11 -7.30 -9.08
N LEU A 124 -10.04 -6.71 -9.60
CA LEU A 124 -8.73 -7.35 -9.69
C LEU A 124 -7.70 -6.49 -8.96
N MET A 125 -6.78 -7.16 -8.27
CA MET A 125 -5.62 -6.51 -7.66
C MET A 125 -4.34 -7.30 -7.94
N LEU A 126 -3.40 -6.65 -8.63
CA LEU A 126 -2.06 -7.17 -8.88
C LEU A 126 -1.10 -6.57 -7.86
N GLY A 127 -0.60 -7.40 -6.96
CA GLY A 127 0.24 -6.96 -5.85
C GLY A 127 1.65 -7.50 -5.90
N PHE A 128 2.58 -6.69 -5.39
CA PHE A 128 3.98 -7.01 -5.22
C PHE A 128 4.39 -6.69 -3.80
N ARG A 129 5.20 -7.54 -3.18
CA ARG A 129 5.82 -7.22 -1.91
C ARG A 129 7.14 -6.50 -2.16
N THR A 130 7.19 -5.24 -1.75
CA THR A 130 8.30 -4.33 -1.99
C THR A 130 8.90 -3.87 -0.66
N VAL A 131 9.47 -2.66 -0.63
CA VAL A 131 10.29 -2.16 0.48
C VAL A 131 9.60 -1.03 1.25
N GLY A 132 10.04 -0.83 2.50
CA GLY A 132 9.61 0.28 3.34
C GLY A 132 10.25 1.61 2.96
N LEU A 133 9.76 2.69 3.59
CA LEU A 133 10.17 4.08 3.31
C LEU A 133 11.67 4.34 3.48
N ALA A 134 12.35 3.63 4.39
CA ALA A 134 13.77 3.80 4.65
C ALA A 134 14.68 3.23 3.55
N HIS A 135 14.15 2.38 2.67
CA HIS A 135 14.94 1.66 1.69
C HIS A 135 15.38 2.55 0.52
N GLY A 136 16.56 2.29 -0.04
CA GLY A 136 17.12 3.08 -1.15
C GLY A 136 16.24 3.07 -2.41
N ASP A 137 15.52 1.98 -2.64
CA ASP A 137 14.61 1.76 -3.77
C ASP A 137 13.20 2.36 -3.58
N ALA A 138 12.87 2.89 -2.39
CA ALA A 138 11.53 3.42 -2.11
C ALA A 138 11.16 4.60 -3.04
N LEU A 139 12.12 5.48 -3.34
CA LEU A 139 11.88 6.65 -4.19
C LEU A 139 11.64 6.26 -5.68
N PRO A 140 12.45 5.38 -6.30
CA PRO A 140 12.11 4.83 -7.62
C PRO A 140 10.76 4.08 -7.67
N LEU A 141 10.39 3.31 -6.64
CA LEU A 141 9.06 2.69 -6.56
C LEU A 141 7.94 3.74 -6.50
N ARG A 142 8.14 4.82 -5.75
CA ARG A 142 7.19 5.94 -5.71
C ARG A 142 7.04 6.62 -7.07
N LEU A 143 8.11 6.74 -7.84
CA LEU A 143 8.06 7.25 -9.22
C LEU A 143 7.26 6.32 -10.15
N LEU A 144 7.45 4.99 -10.03
CA LEU A 144 6.64 4.01 -10.76
C LEU A 144 5.16 4.13 -10.40
N GLN A 145 4.83 4.25 -9.11
CA GLN A 145 3.45 4.44 -8.67
C GLN A 145 2.83 5.69 -9.33
N VAL A 146 3.58 6.81 -9.33
CA VAL A 146 3.10 8.05 -9.92
C VAL A 146 2.90 7.93 -11.44
N HIS A 147 3.79 7.23 -12.12
CA HIS A 147 3.66 6.96 -13.55
C HIS A 147 2.44 6.07 -13.85
N LEU A 148 2.25 5.00 -13.07
CA LEU A 148 1.28 3.95 -13.34
C LEU A 148 -0.16 4.34 -12.97
N GLY A 149 -0.40 4.95 -11.80
CA GLY A 149 -1.76 5.14 -11.28
C GLY A 149 -2.13 6.52 -10.77
N VAL A 150 -1.22 7.51 -10.77
CA VAL A 150 -1.52 8.83 -10.20
C VAL A 150 -2.09 9.81 -11.24
N GLY A 151 -3.39 10.07 -11.11
CA GLY A 151 -4.14 11.04 -11.90
C GLY A 151 -4.53 10.52 -13.28
N MET A 152 -5.32 11.32 -14.01
CA MET A 152 -5.89 10.91 -15.30
C MET A 152 -4.84 10.68 -16.40
N SER A 153 -3.67 11.32 -16.29
CA SER A 153 -2.55 11.10 -17.22
C SER A 153 -1.62 9.95 -16.83
N SER A 154 -2.04 9.08 -15.91
CA SER A 154 -1.28 7.88 -15.54
C SER A 154 -1.46 6.76 -16.56
N ARG A 155 -0.48 5.85 -16.65
CA ARG A 155 -0.47 4.81 -17.69
C ARG A 155 -1.69 3.89 -17.61
N LEU A 156 -2.03 3.40 -16.42
CA LEU A 156 -3.17 2.51 -16.24
C LEU A 156 -4.50 3.22 -16.49
N PHE A 157 -4.62 4.50 -16.11
CA PHE A 157 -5.82 5.28 -16.42
C PHE A 157 -6.01 5.43 -17.93
N GLN A 158 -4.97 5.88 -18.65
CA GLN A 158 -5.04 6.07 -20.10
C GLN A 158 -5.35 4.75 -20.82
N LEU A 159 -4.65 3.66 -20.51
CA LEU A 159 -4.90 2.38 -21.17
C LEU A 159 -6.26 1.79 -20.80
N MET A 160 -6.52 1.60 -19.50
CA MET A 160 -7.67 0.82 -19.05
C MET A 160 -8.97 1.59 -19.16
N ARG A 161 -8.97 2.91 -18.99
CA ARG A 161 -10.21 3.72 -19.03
C ARG A 161 -10.40 4.43 -20.36
N GLU A 162 -9.38 5.13 -20.84
CA GLU A 162 -9.54 6.00 -22.02
C GLU A 162 -9.42 5.23 -23.33
N GLU A 163 -8.43 4.34 -23.46
CA GLU A 163 -8.16 3.62 -24.72
C GLU A 163 -9.05 2.38 -24.89
N LEU A 164 -9.16 1.54 -23.84
CA LEU A 164 -9.86 0.24 -23.93
C LEU A 164 -11.27 0.26 -23.31
N GLY A 165 -11.59 1.27 -22.50
CA GLY A 165 -12.88 1.38 -21.80
C GLY A 165 -13.19 0.18 -20.89
N LEU A 166 -12.15 -0.50 -20.39
CA LEU A 166 -12.24 -1.74 -19.59
C LEU A 166 -12.53 -1.48 -18.12
N ALA A 167 -12.09 -0.34 -17.57
CA ALA A 167 -12.18 -0.07 -16.15
C ALA A 167 -13.05 1.14 -15.81
N TYR A 168 -13.84 1.01 -14.74
CA TYR A 168 -14.54 2.15 -14.13
C TYR A 168 -13.65 2.85 -13.10
N ASP A 169 -12.95 2.06 -12.28
CA ASP A 169 -11.92 2.49 -11.37
C ASP A 169 -10.61 1.77 -11.68
N VAL A 170 -9.49 2.50 -11.66
CA VAL A 170 -8.15 1.95 -11.86
C VAL A 170 -7.13 2.85 -11.17
N GLY A 171 -6.13 2.25 -10.54
CA GLY A 171 -5.10 3.00 -9.84
C GLY A 171 -4.01 2.12 -9.24
N THR A 172 -3.20 2.73 -8.39
CA THR A 172 -2.10 2.06 -7.70
C THR A 172 -1.93 2.53 -6.27
N ASP A 173 -1.69 1.58 -5.37
CA ASP A 173 -1.40 1.83 -3.96
C ASP A 173 0.02 1.42 -3.60
N LEU A 174 0.68 2.27 -2.81
CA LEU A 174 1.98 2.02 -2.20
C LEU A 174 1.99 2.73 -0.84
N PRO A 175 1.45 2.11 0.21
CA PRO A 175 1.34 2.74 1.52
C PRO A 175 2.72 2.97 2.14
N ALA A 176 2.84 4.03 2.92
CA ALA A 176 4.01 4.27 3.76
C ALA A 176 4.11 3.17 4.83
N ARG A 177 5.16 2.35 4.79
CA ARG A 177 5.43 1.32 5.79
C ARG A 177 6.86 1.39 6.29
N ARG A 178 7.05 0.98 7.54
CA ARG A 178 8.37 0.91 8.20
C ARG A 178 9.21 -0.24 7.63
N ARG A 179 8.55 -1.36 7.34
CA ARG A 179 9.13 -2.53 6.67
C ARG A 179 8.52 -2.67 5.27
N ASP A 180 8.59 -3.85 4.69
CA ASP A 180 8.03 -4.20 3.40
C ASP A 180 6.62 -3.61 3.17
N SER A 181 6.44 -3.04 1.99
CA SER A 181 5.19 -2.39 1.58
C SER A 181 4.58 -3.10 0.37
N PRO A 182 3.26 -3.30 0.31
CA PRO A 182 2.63 -3.76 -0.92
C PRO A 182 2.69 -2.63 -1.97
N PHE A 183 3.06 -2.98 -3.19
CA PHE A 183 2.75 -2.16 -4.37
C PHE A 183 1.60 -2.86 -5.07
N VAL A 184 0.43 -2.22 -5.11
CA VAL A 184 -0.79 -2.80 -5.67
C VAL A 184 -1.25 -2.01 -6.88
N TRP A 185 -1.65 -2.69 -7.93
CA TRP A 185 -2.45 -2.12 -9.01
C TRP A 185 -3.85 -2.66 -8.85
N HIS A 186 -4.85 -1.80 -8.86
CA HIS A 186 -6.24 -2.21 -8.70
C HIS A 186 -7.05 -1.75 -9.91
N LEU A 187 -8.04 -2.55 -10.29
CA LEU A 187 -9.04 -2.18 -11.29
C LEU A 187 -10.39 -2.84 -11.03
N SER A 188 -11.47 -2.21 -11.47
CA SER A 188 -12.82 -2.77 -11.49
C SER A 188 -13.38 -2.75 -12.91
N THR A 189 -13.90 -3.90 -13.36
CA THR A 189 -14.40 -4.13 -14.73
C THR A 189 -15.75 -4.87 -14.69
N GLY A 190 -16.51 -4.82 -15.79
CA GLY A 190 -17.63 -5.76 -15.99
C GLY A 190 -17.13 -7.21 -16.00
N ALA A 191 -17.88 -8.11 -15.36
CA ALA A 191 -17.49 -9.51 -15.21
C ALA A 191 -17.25 -10.23 -16.55
N GLU A 192 -17.99 -9.84 -17.60
CA GLU A 192 -17.88 -10.33 -18.97
C GLU A 192 -16.61 -9.87 -19.68
N ARG A 193 -16.02 -8.75 -19.25
CA ARG A 193 -14.77 -8.19 -19.80
C ARG A 193 -13.53 -8.55 -18.98
N LEU A 194 -13.69 -9.37 -17.94
CA LEU A 194 -12.59 -9.77 -17.06
C LEU A 194 -11.38 -10.35 -17.81
N PRO A 195 -11.53 -11.26 -18.79
CA PRO A 195 -10.37 -11.78 -19.53
C PRO A 195 -9.61 -10.70 -20.29
N GLU A 196 -10.32 -9.78 -20.94
CA GLU A 196 -9.73 -8.68 -21.72
C GLU A 196 -8.98 -7.70 -20.79
N ALA A 197 -9.52 -7.43 -19.61
CA ALA A 197 -8.86 -6.64 -18.58
C ALA A 197 -7.59 -7.32 -18.05
N MET A 198 -7.61 -8.65 -17.87
CA MET A 198 -6.44 -9.44 -17.46
C MET A 198 -5.35 -9.45 -18.53
N ASP A 199 -5.71 -9.54 -19.81
CA ASP A 199 -4.79 -9.44 -20.94
C ASP A 199 -4.08 -8.08 -20.96
N ALA A 200 -4.84 -6.99 -20.85
CA ALA A 200 -4.29 -5.64 -20.84
C ALA A 200 -3.37 -5.42 -19.62
N LEU A 201 -3.77 -5.91 -18.44
CA LEU A 201 -2.98 -5.80 -17.21
C LEU A 201 -1.67 -6.60 -17.31
N TYR A 202 -1.74 -7.80 -17.87
CA TYR A 202 -0.58 -8.64 -18.13
C TYR A 202 0.41 -7.96 -19.08
N GLY A 203 -0.09 -7.37 -20.17
CA GLY A 203 0.74 -6.62 -21.12
C GLY A 203 1.51 -5.48 -20.47
N GLU A 204 0.84 -4.67 -19.63
CA GLU A 204 1.49 -3.58 -18.90
C GLU A 204 2.50 -4.07 -17.87
N TRP A 205 2.18 -5.15 -17.15
CA TRP A 205 3.11 -5.78 -16.23
C TRP A 205 4.38 -6.29 -16.95
N GLN A 206 4.22 -6.94 -18.09
CA GLN A 206 5.37 -7.40 -18.89
C GLN A 206 6.22 -6.23 -19.39
N ALA A 207 5.59 -5.14 -19.87
CA ALA A 207 6.28 -3.98 -20.39
C ALA A 207 7.22 -3.33 -19.37
N LEU A 208 6.83 -3.31 -18.09
CA LEU A 208 7.65 -2.74 -17.00
C LEU A 208 9.02 -3.39 -16.84
N GLY A 209 9.12 -4.70 -17.08
CA GLY A 209 10.39 -5.42 -16.99
C GLY A 209 11.25 -5.28 -18.25
N GLN A 210 10.65 -4.95 -19.39
CA GLN A 210 11.29 -5.07 -20.71
C GLN A 210 12.01 -3.81 -21.17
N ALA A 211 11.47 -2.63 -20.85
CA ALA A 211 12.04 -1.37 -21.31
C ALA A 211 12.06 -0.31 -20.20
N PRO A 212 13.08 0.58 -20.20
CA PRO A 212 13.07 1.74 -19.33
C PRO A 212 11.94 2.69 -19.70
N LEU A 213 11.43 3.44 -18.72
CA LEU A 213 10.44 4.48 -18.98
C LEU A 213 10.99 5.52 -19.96
N ALA A 214 10.14 6.00 -20.87
CA ALA A 214 10.50 7.14 -21.69
C ALA A 214 10.87 8.35 -20.81
N GLU A 215 11.91 9.10 -21.18
CA GLU A 215 12.39 10.26 -20.42
C GLU A 215 11.28 11.27 -20.12
N ALA A 216 10.38 11.51 -21.08
CA ALA A 216 9.23 12.39 -20.90
C ALA A 216 8.24 11.87 -19.83
N ALA A 217 8.00 10.55 -19.80
CA ALA A 217 7.13 9.92 -18.81
C ALA A 217 7.74 10.00 -17.40
N LEU A 218 9.05 9.76 -17.29
CA LEU A 218 9.78 9.92 -16.03
C LEU A 218 9.79 11.38 -15.57
N ALA A 219 10.04 12.32 -16.48
CA ALA A 219 10.01 13.75 -16.17
C ALA A 219 8.65 14.20 -15.65
N LEU A 220 7.56 13.72 -16.27
CA LEU A 220 6.19 13.97 -15.80
C LEU A 220 5.96 13.38 -14.40
N ALA A 221 6.40 12.14 -14.15
CA ALA A 221 6.27 11.51 -12.84
C ALA A 221 7.03 12.29 -11.74
N LYS A 222 8.25 12.76 -12.05
CA LYS A 222 9.03 13.62 -11.14
C LYS A 222 8.32 14.95 -10.84
N ALA A 223 7.75 15.59 -11.87
CA ALA A 223 7.00 16.84 -11.72
C ALA A 223 5.74 16.64 -10.86
N LYS A 224 4.97 15.58 -11.12
CA LYS A 224 3.80 15.19 -10.32
C LYS A 224 4.17 14.95 -8.86
N LEU A 225 5.23 14.19 -8.59
CA LEU A 225 5.68 13.91 -7.23
C LEU A 225 6.08 15.20 -6.49
N ARG A 226 6.85 16.09 -7.15
CA ARG A 226 7.18 17.41 -6.59
C ARG A 226 5.94 18.24 -6.25
N GLY A 227 4.95 18.26 -7.16
CA GLY A 227 3.69 18.95 -6.93
C GLY A 227 2.92 18.40 -5.74
N GLN A 228 2.81 17.07 -5.62
CA GLN A 228 2.16 16.41 -4.49
C GLN A 228 2.86 16.73 -3.16
N GLU A 229 4.20 16.76 -3.14
CA GLU A 229 4.96 17.15 -1.95
C GLU A 229 4.72 18.61 -1.54
N ALA A 230 4.59 19.53 -2.51
CA ALA A 230 4.29 20.93 -2.23
C ALA A 230 2.88 21.11 -1.67
N LEU A 231 1.87 20.51 -2.32
CA LEU A 231 0.46 20.58 -1.91
C LEU A 231 0.23 19.90 -0.54
N GLY A 232 0.98 18.83 -0.25
CA GLY A 232 0.92 18.11 1.01
C GLY A 232 1.55 18.82 2.21
N ARG A 233 1.89 20.12 2.10
CA ARG A 233 2.60 20.90 3.12
C ARG A 233 2.03 22.32 3.33
N GLU A 234 0.84 22.60 2.79
CA GLU A 234 0.23 23.93 2.82
C GLU A 234 -0.25 24.35 4.22
N THR A 235 -0.68 23.38 5.03
CA THR A 235 -1.24 23.62 6.37
C THR A 235 -0.32 23.13 7.49
N GLY A 236 -0.49 23.70 8.69
CA GLY A 236 0.21 23.25 9.90
C GLY A 236 -0.04 21.76 10.18
N SER A 237 -1.28 21.29 10.07
CA SER A 237 -1.64 19.88 10.30
C SER A 237 -0.95 18.95 9.29
N GLN A 238 -0.97 19.27 8.00
CA GLN A 238 -0.26 18.47 6.99
C GLN A 238 1.24 18.37 7.27
N ARG A 239 1.87 19.49 7.69
CA ARG A 239 3.30 19.50 8.06
C ARG A 239 3.56 18.65 9.30
N ALA A 240 2.70 18.73 10.32
CA ALA A 240 2.80 17.93 11.53
C ALA A 240 2.62 16.43 11.24
N ASP A 241 1.59 16.05 10.49
CA ASP A 241 1.31 14.65 10.13
C ASP A 241 2.44 14.03 9.32
N ARG A 242 3.01 14.79 8.38
CA ARG A 242 4.12 14.31 7.55
C ARG A 242 5.40 14.12 8.36
N LEU A 243 5.68 15.03 9.30
CA LEU A 243 6.82 14.89 10.19
C LEU A 243 6.61 13.73 11.19
N ALA A 244 5.41 13.58 11.74
CA ALA A 244 5.05 12.44 12.60
C ALA A 244 5.19 11.10 11.88
N LEU A 245 4.79 11.04 10.60
CA LEU A 245 4.99 9.85 9.77
C LEU A 245 6.48 9.50 9.63
N LEU A 246 7.33 10.48 9.27
CA LEU A 246 8.77 10.24 9.12
C LEU A 246 9.40 9.75 10.42
N LEU A 247 9.16 10.49 11.50
CA LEU A 247 9.75 10.18 12.80
C LEU A 247 9.25 8.80 13.30
N SER A 248 7.97 8.46 13.14
CA SER A 248 7.43 7.16 13.59
C SER A 248 7.99 5.98 12.81
N HIS A 249 8.51 6.25 11.60
CA HIS A 249 9.21 5.29 10.76
C HIS A 249 10.73 5.28 10.99
N GLY A 250 11.24 6.06 11.95
CA GLY A 250 12.67 6.17 12.26
C GLY A 250 13.47 6.96 11.22
N LEU A 251 12.81 7.79 10.42
CA LEU A 251 13.43 8.61 9.40
C LEU A 251 13.76 10.01 9.93
N PRO A 252 14.82 10.65 9.42
CA PRO A 252 15.15 12.01 9.80
C PRO A 252 14.09 12.99 9.28
N ALA A 253 13.94 14.13 9.97
CA ALA A 253 12.94 15.14 9.62
C ALA A 253 13.12 15.72 8.20
N ASP A 254 14.34 15.69 7.68
CA ASP A 254 14.73 16.17 6.34
C ASP A 254 14.64 15.10 5.24
N HIS A 255 14.09 13.91 5.54
CA HIS A 255 14.06 12.78 4.62
C HIS A 255 13.42 13.13 3.28
N ASN A 256 12.30 13.85 3.31
CA ASN A 256 11.54 14.21 2.11
C ASN A 256 12.27 15.27 1.27
N GLU A 257 12.92 16.24 1.92
CA GLU A 257 13.77 17.25 1.28
C GLU A 257 14.91 16.56 0.52
N ARG A 258 15.61 15.63 1.20
CA ARG A 258 16.68 14.83 0.59
C ARG A 258 16.17 13.94 -0.54
N ALA A 259 14.96 13.42 -0.43
CA ALA A 259 14.33 12.65 -1.51
C ALA A 259 14.07 13.54 -2.75
N LEU A 260 13.60 14.78 -2.55
CA LEU A 260 13.37 15.75 -3.63
C LEU A 260 14.66 16.19 -4.33
N GLU A 261 15.76 16.33 -3.58
CA GLU A 261 17.10 16.60 -4.12
C GLU A 261 17.58 15.43 -4.98
N ARG A 262 17.47 14.20 -4.46
CA ARG A 262 17.83 12.96 -5.17
C ARG A 262 17.00 12.75 -6.43
N LEU A 263 15.76 13.23 -6.46
CA LEU A 263 14.81 13.04 -7.57
C LEU A 263 15.39 13.46 -8.93
N ALA A 264 16.20 14.52 -8.97
CA ALA A 264 16.81 15.00 -10.20
C ALA A 264 17.76 13.96 -10.83
N SER A 265 18.48 13.21 -9.99
CA SER A 265 19.50 12.24 -10.41
C SER A 265 18.97 10.87 -10.83
N ILE A 266 17.71 10.54 -10.53
CA ILE A 266 17.13 9.23 -10.86
C ILE A 266 16.88 9.15 -12.37
N GLY A 267 17.57 8.25 -13.07
CA GLY A 267 17.36 7.99 -14.51
C GLY A 267 16.37 6.85 -14.79
N PRO A 268 15.92 6.69 -16.05
CA PRO A 268 15.02 5.60 -16.44
C PRO A 268 15.54 4.19 -16.11
N GLU A 269 16.82 3.95 -16.34
CA GLU A 269 17.48 2.66 -16.07
C GLU A 269 17.41 2.27 -14.59
N GLN A 270 17.57 3.25 -13.69
CA GLN A 270 17.47 3.00 -12.25
C GLN A 270 16.03 2.60 -11.87
N VAL A 271 15.03 3.23 -12.51
CA VAL A 271 13.63 2.90 -12.27
C VAL A 271 13.30 1.50 -12.80
N GLN A 272 13.80 1.15 -14.00
CA GLN A 272 13.63 -0.19 -14.57
C GLN A 272 14.29 -1.27 -13.70
N ALA A 273 15.53 -1.05 -13.26
CA ALA A 273 16.23 -2.00 -12.40
C ALA A 273 15.48 -2.25 -11.08
N VAL A 274 14.81 -1.23 -10.53
CA VAL A 274 13.95 -1.37 -9.35
C VAL A 274 12.65 -2.12 -9.68
N ALA A 275 12.02 -1.83 -10.82
CA ALA A 275 10.87 -2.61 -11.28
C ALA A 275 11.24 -4.09 -11.44
N GLN A 276 12.41 -4.38 -12.03
CA GLN A 276 12.90 -5.74 -12.21
C GLN A 276 13.24 -6.43 -10.88
N ARG A 277 13.72 -5.70 -9.89
CA ARG A 277 14.03 -6.29 -8.58
C ARG A 277 12.80 -6.65 -7.77
N TRP A 278 11.73 -5.85 -7.86
CA TRP A 278 10.61 -5.92 -6.91
C TRP A 278 9.26 -6.24 -7.52
N LEU A 279 9.05 -6.05 -8.83
CA LEU A 279 7.73 -6.10 -9.47
C LEU A 279 7.60 -7.25 -10.48
N LEU A 280 8.41 -8.30 -10.35
CA LEU A 280 8.44 -9.41 -11.32
C LEU A 280 7.77 -10.70 -10.87
N GLU A 281 7.43 -10.81 -9.58
CA GLU A 281 6.69 -11.95 -9.04
C GLU A 281 5.36 -11.46 -8.47
N PRO A 282 4.35 -11.24 -9.33
CA PRO A 282 3.05 -10.73 -8.90
C PRO A 282 2.22 -11.77 -8.15
N SER A 283 1.48 -11.33 -7.14
CA SER A 283 0.30 -12.04 -6.64
C SER A 283 -0.96 -11.38 -7.20
N LEU A 284 -1.85 -12.15 -7.82
CA LEU A 284 -3.13 -11.67 -8.33
C LEU A 284 -4.26 -12.13 -7.40
N SER A 285 -5.12 -11.20 -7.04
CA SER A 285 -6.38 -11.42 -6.32
C SER A 285 -7.54 -10.99 -7.22
N VAL A 286 -8.58 -11.80 -7.31
CA VAL A 286 -9.77 -11.49 -8.12
C VAL A 286 -11.04 -11.80 -7.33
N CYS A 287 -11.91 -10.81 -7.21
CA CYS A 287 -13.25 -10.95 -6.64
C CYS A 287 -14.31 -10.70 -7.71
N GLY A 288 -15.32 -11.55 -7.81
CA GLY A 288 -16.39 -11.39 -8.80
C GLY A 288 -17.28 -12.63 -8.93
N PRO A 289 -18.21 -12.67 -9.88
CA PRO A 289 -19.13 -13.79 -10.03
C PRO A 289 -18.39 -15.07 -10.46
N ALA A 290 -18.86 -16.23 -9.99
CA ALA A 290 -18.17 -17.52 -10.18
C ALA A 290 -17.88 -17.86 -11.65
N SER A 291 -18.75 -17.47 -12.58
CA SER A 291 -18.58 -17.65 -14.02
C SER A 291 -17.36 -16.90 -14.56
N ALA A 292 -17.11 -15.67 -14.08
CA ALA A 292 -15.96 -14.87 -14.46
C ALA A 292 -14.66 -15.42 -13.85
N LEU A 293 -14.70 -15.90 -12.60
CA LEU A 293 -13.53 -16.48 -11.94
C LEU A 293 -12.99 -17.74 -12.64
N ALA A 294 -13.87 -18.56 -13.21
CA ALA A 294 -13.43 -19.71 -14.02
C ALA A 294 -12.62 -19.27 -15.25
N GLN A 295 -12.98 -18.13 -15.85
CA GLN A 295 -12.23 -17.55 -16.96
C GLN A 295 -10.90 -16.94 -16.49
N ALA A 296 -10.90 -16.28 -15.33
CA ALA A 296 -9.69 -15.73 -14.73
C ALA A 296 -8.65 -16.83 -14.40
N GLN A 297 -9.09 -17.95 -13.83
CA GLN A 297 -8.21 -19.10 -13.57
C GLN A 297 -7.55 -19.60 -14.87
N LYS A 298 -8.35 -19.81 -15.91
CA LYS A 298 -7.85 -20.28 -17.21
C LYS A 298 -6.85 -19.30 -17.81
N HIS A 299 -7.13 -18.00 -17.74
CA HIS A 299 -6.24 -16.95 -18.23
C HIS A 299 -4.91 -16.93 -17.48
N TRP A 300 -4.96 -17.00 -16.15
CA TRP A 300 -3.78 -17.07 -15.30
C TRP A 300 -2.86 -18.25 -15.65
N ASP A 301 -3.42 -19.45 -15.81
CA ASP A 301 -2.67 -20.66 -16.14
C ASP A 301 -2.02 -20.59 -17.53
N GLN A 302 -2.62 -19.84 -18.46
CA GLN A 302 -2.12 -19.67 -19.83
C GLN A 302 -1.04 -18.60 -19.93
N CYS A 303 -1.27 -17.42 -19.36
CA CYS A 303 -0.40 -16.25 -19.56
C CYS A 303 0.61 -16.07 -18.42
N TRP A 304 0.22 -16.26 -17.17
CA TRP A 304 1.02 -15.80 -16.01
C TRP A 304 1.93 -16.88 -15.44
N VAL A 305 1.46 -18.13 -15.38
CA VAL A 305 2.25 -19.28 -14.91
C VAL A 305 3.37 -19.61 -15.89
N GLN A 306 3.12 -19.46 -17.18
CA GLN A 306 4.08 -19.80 -18.24
C GLN A 306 5.00 -18.63 -18.61
N ALA A 307 4.74 -17.43 -18.09
CA ALA A 307 5.60 -16.27 -18.33
C ALA A 307 7.01 -16.58 -17.82
N PRO A 308 8.06 -16.41 -18.65
CA PRO A 308 9.42 -16.75 -18.25
C PRO A 308 9.78 -16.07 -16.94
N ALA A 309 10.51 -16.79 -16.08
CA ALA A 309 11.17 -16.15 -14.96
C ALA A 309 12.05 -15.03 -15.54
N PRO A 310 12.02 -13.83 -14.98
CA PRO A 310 12.78 -12.74 -15.53
C PRO A 310 14.26 -13.07 -15.51
N VAL A 311 14.92 -12.79 -16.63
CA VAL A 311 16.38 -12.89 -16.72
C VAL A 311 16.94 -11.69 -15.99
N LEU A 312 17.49 -11.93 -14.79
CA LEU A 312 18.22 -10.94 -13.99
C LEU A 312 19.58 -10.61 -14.61
#